data_AF-A0A2V8FZL8-F1
#
_entry.id   AF-A0A2V8FZL8-F1
#
_cell.length_a   1.000
_cell.length_b   1.000
_cell.length_c   1.000
_cell.angle_alpha   90.00
_cell.angle_beta   90.00
_cell.angle_gamma   90.00
#
_symmetry.space_group_name_H-M   'P 1'
#
loop_
_entity.id
_entity.type
_entity.pdbx_description
1 polymer ?
#
loop_
_entity_poly.entity_id
_entity_poly.type
_entity_poly.pdbx_seq_one_letter_code
_entity_poly.pdbx_strand_id
1 'polypeptide(L)'
;FTAFAINMNASRPTEAATTVDIVINRYSTNAERDRLREAFRAKGQDGLLDALQKLPAVGYLTTPGSLRYDVHFARQRPLPEGGRRLFLLTDRRINYWEAASGSRTLDYPFTLIQLQLDRSDTGVGKLNIAAKITGSEDTVIEIEDFAAQPVQLNNVHKVKS
;
A
#
# COMPACT_ATOMS: atom_id res chain seq x y z
N PHE A 1 -10.34 -4.91 6.60
CA PHE A 1 -10.95 -3.77 5.92
C PHE A 1 -11.36 -4.22 4.55
N THR A 2 -12.46 -3.67 4.04
CA THR A 2 -12.90 -3.89 2.67
C THR A 2 -13.05 -2.53 2.00
N ALA A 3 -12.73 -2.45 0.71
CA ALA A 3 -12.81 -1.22 -0.08
C ALA A 3 -13.13 -1.52 -1.54
N PHE A 4 -13.68 -0.54 -2.26
CA PHE A 4 -13.78 -0.56 -3.71
C PHE A 4 -12.56 0.11 -4.32
N ALA A 5 -11.69 -0.68 -4.93
CA ALA A 5 -10.56 -0.18 -5.70
C ALA A 5 -11.03 0.26 -7.08
N ILE A 6 -10.81 1.53 -7.42
CA ILE A 6 -11.17 2.13 -8.71
C ILE A 6 -9.91 2.58 -9.45
N ASN A 7 -9.66 2.00 -10.62
CA ASN A 7 -8.61 2.44 -11.53
C ASN A 7 -9.14 3.62 -12.37
N MET A 8 -8.66 4.83 -12.04
CA MET A 8 -9.10 6.07 -12.67
C MET A 8 -8.67 6.22 -14.15
N ASN A 9 -7.79 5.34 -14.65
CA ASN A 9 -7.31 5.37 -16.04
C ASN A 9 -7.85 4.21 -16.88
N ALA A 10 -8.76 3.39 -16.34
CA ALA A 10 -9.36 2.30 -17.10
C ALA A 10 -10.24 2.85 -18.23
N SER A 11 -9.94 2.45 -19.47
CA SER A 11 -10.71 2.84 -20.66
C SER A 11 -12.12 2.22 -20.70
N ARG A 12 -12.41 1.22 -19.86
CA ARG A 12 -13.73 0.58 -19.74
C ARG A 12 -14.20 0.51 -18.28
N PRO A 13 -15.47 0.86 -17.98
CA PRO A 13 -16.01 0.87 -16.61
C PRO A 13 -15.96 -0.49 -15.89
N THR A 14 -16.07 -1.60 -16.62
CA THR A 14 -16.07 -2.96 -16.06
C THR A 14 -14.69 -3.48 -15.68
N GLU A 15 -13.62 -2.87 -16.21
CA GLU A 15 -12.22 -3.14 -15.84
C GLU A 15 -11.74 -2.15 -14.76
N ALA A 16 -12.60 -1.17 -14.41
CA ALA A 16 -12.23 -0.03 -13.59
C ALA A 16 -12.42 -0.26 -12.09
N ALA A 17 -13.14 -1.29 -11.63
CA ALA A 17 -13.44 -1.44 -10.21
C ALA A 17 -13.44 -2.90 -9.71
N THR A 18 -12.87 -3.14 -8.52
CA THR A 18 -12.97 -4.43 -7.82
C THR A 18 -13.00 -4.23 -6.30
N THR A 19 -13.46 -5.24 -5.58
CA THR A 19 -13.37 -5.26 -4.13
C THR A 19 -11.95 -5.68 -3.70
N VAL A 20 -11.39 -4.97 -2.72
CA VAL A 20 -10.12 -5.35 -2.09
C VAL A 20 -10.37 -5.59 -0.62
N ASP A 21 -10.01 -6.78 -0.16
CA ASP A 21 -9.96 -7.10 1.26
C ASP A 21 -8.53 -6.96 1.76
N ILE A 22 -8.39 -6.25 2.88
CA ILE A 22 -7.12 -5.91 3.51
C ILE A 22 -7.18 -6.40 4.94
N VAL A 23 -6.31 -7.34 5.27
CA VAL A 23 -6.18 -7.89 6.63
C VAL A 23 -4.87 -7.41 7.23
N ILE A 24 -4.94 -6.86 8.44
CA ILE A 24 -3.79 -6.45 9.24
C ILE A 24 -3.80 -7.29 10.51
N ASN A 25 -2.88 -8.23 10.62
CA ASN A 25 -2.74 -9.11 11.78
C ASN A 25 -2.00 -8.40 12.92
N ARG A 26 -1.01 -7.57 12.58
CA ARG A 26 -0.28 -6.73 13.54
C ARG A 26 0.25 -5.45 12.88
N TYR A 27 0.60 -4.46 13.69
CA TYR A 27 1.40 -3.32 13.24
C TYR A 27 2.89 -3.60 13.44
N SER A 28 3.70 -3.08 12.52
CA SER A 28 5.16 -3.13 12.57
C SER A 28 5.70 -2.27 13.71
N THR A 29 6.78 -2.74 14.31
CA THR A 29 7.48 -2.07 15.42
C THR A 29 8.33 -0.89 14.91
N ASN A 30 8.79 -0.05 15.84
CA ASN A 30 9.75 1.00 15.50
C ASN A 30 11.07 0.43 14.99
N ALA A 31 11.55 -0.68 15.55
CA ALA A 31 12.78 -1.34 15.10
C ALA A 31 12.67 -1.86 13.65
N GLU A 32 11.53 -2.47 13.30
CA GLU A 32 11.26 -2.89 11.90
C GLU A 32 11.24 -1.68 10.96
N ARG A 33 10.60 -0.58 11.38
CA ARG A 33 10.62 0.69 10.64
C ARG A 33 12.05 1.20 10.44
N ASP A 34 12.85 1.23 11.49
CA ASP A 34 14.22 1.77 11.49
C ASP A 34 15.13 0.94 10.60
N ARG A 35 14.98 -0.39 10.62
CA ARG A 35 15.66 -1.29 9.69
C ARG A 35 15.35 -0.98 8.22
N LEU A 36 14.07 -0.76 7.88
CA LEU A 36 13.70 -0.36 6.52
C LEU A 36 14.30 1.01 6.16
N ARG A 37 14.41 1.93 7.12
CA ARG A 37 15.03 3.24 6.90
C ARG A 37 16.50 3.13 6.56
N GLU A 38 17.23 2.39 7.38
CA GLU A 38 18.66 2.22 7.24
C GLU A 38 18.99 1.52 5.92
N ALA A 39 18.22 0.49 5.57
CA ALA A 39 18.39 -0.22 4.31
C ALA A 39 18.12 0.69 3.10
N PHE A 40 17.06 1.52 3.16
CA PHE A 40 16.78 2.51 2.14
C PHE A 40 17.87 3.58 2.01
N ARG A 41 18.38 4.11 3.14
CA ARG A 41 19.49 5.07 3.13
C ARG A 41 20.78 4.47 2.57
N ALA A 42 21.03 3.20 2.83
CA ALA A 42 22.25 2.51 2.40
C ALA A 42 22.24 2.12 0.92
N LYS A 43 21.11 1.64 0.38
CA LYS A 43 21.04 1.07 -0.98
C LYS A 43 19.80 1.49 -1.78
N GLY A 44 19.10 2.54 -1.37
CA GLY A 44 17.88 3.01 -2.04
C GLY A 44 16.78 1.94 -2.06
N GLN A 45 16.10 1.81 -3.19
CA GLN A 45 14.96 0.92 -3.34
C GLN A 45 15.32 -0.56 -3.20
N ASP A 46 16.49 -0.97 -3.68
CA ASP A 46 16.96 -2.36 -3.59
C ASP A 46 17.20 -2.78 -2.13
N GLY A 47 17.80 -1.89 -1.34
CA GLY A 47 17.98 -2.11 0.09
C GLY A 47 16.64 -2.22 0.83
N LEU A 48 15.71 -1.33 0.49
CA LEU A 48 14.37 -1.37 1.07
C LEU A 48 13.63 -2.66 0.73
N LEU A 49 13.68 -3.11 -0.53
CA LEU A 49 13.06 -4.37 -0.95
C LEU A 49 13.64 -5.56 -0.20
N ASP A 50 14.97 -5.69 -0.19
CA ASP A 50 15.67 -6.79 0.50
C ASP A 50 15.34 -6.81 2.00
N ALA A 51 15.29 -5.64 2.64
CA ALA A 51 14.92 -5.54 4.05
C ALA A 51 13.44 -5.86 4.29
N LEU A 52 12.53 -5.43 3.40
CA LEU A 52 11.10 -5.69 3.48
C LEU A 52 10.78 -7.18 3.33
N GLN A 53 11.40 -7.85 2.35
CA GLN A 53 11.25 -9.29 2.12
C GLN A 53 11.73 -10.15 3.29
N LYS A 54 12.64 -9.61 4.12
CA LYS A 54 13.11 -10.26 5.36
C LYS A 54 12.20 -10.04 6.55
N LEU A 55 11.25 -9.09 6.49
CA LEU A 55 10.25 -8.92 7.53
C LEU A 55 9.18 -10.00 7.41
N PRO A 56 8.68 -10.57 8.52
CA PRO A 56 7.57 -11.50 8.45
C PRO A 56 6.29 -10.77 8.06
N ALA A 57 5.40 -11.47 7.35
CA ALA A 57 4.11 -10.91 6.97
C ALA A 57 3.32 -10.44 8.21
N VAL A 58 2.81 -9.22 8.14
CA VAL A 58 2.00 -8.57 9.18
C VAL A 58 0.53 -8.50 8.81
N GLY A 59 0.18 -8.97 7.61
CA GLY A 59 -1.15 -8.88 7.03
C GLY A 59 -1.12 -9.37 5.59
N TYR A 60 -2.20 -9.12 4.87
CA TYR A 60 -2.30 -9.45 3.46
C TYR A 60 -3.41 -8.67 2.75
N LEU A 61 -3.37 -8.67 1.42
CA LEU A 61 -4.45 -8.22 0.56
C LEU A 61 -4.96 -9.37 -0.30
N THR A 62 -6.26 -9.35 -0.60
CA THR A 62 -6.88 -10.22 -1.59
C THR A 62 -7.83 -9.43 -2.47
N THR A 63 -7.86 -9.76 -3.76
CA THR A 63 -8.93 -9.33 -4.68
C THR A 63 -9.64 -10.57 -5.23
N PRO A 64 -10.91 -10.47 -5.67
CA PRO A 64 -11.63 -11.58 -6.29
C PRO A 64 -10.81 -12.24 -7.40
N GLY A 65 -10.61 -13.55 -7.30
CA GLY A 65 -9.88 -14.34 -8.31
C GLY A 65 -8.35 -14.17 -8.31
N SER A 66 -7.76 -13.48 -7.34
CA SER A 66 -6.29 -13.33 -7.20
C SER A 66 -5.70 -14.20 -6.08
N LEU A 67 -4.39 -14.43 -6.16
CA LEU A 67 -3.62 -14.96 -5.04
C LEU A 67 -3.44 -13.89 -3.96
N ARG A 68 -3.31 -14.34 -2.72
CA ARG A 68 -3.01 -13.51 -1.56
C ARG A 68 -1.68 -12.76 -1.77
N TYR A 69 -1.68 -11.45 -1.51
CA TYR A 69 -0.49 -10.60 -1.47
C TYR A 69 -0.12 -10.34 -0.01
N ASP A 70 1.03 -10.82 0.44
CA ASP A 70 1.46 -10.56 1.82
C ASP A 70 1.88 -9.09 2.01
N VAL A 71 1.48 -8.55 3.16
CA VAL A 71 1.91 -7.23 3.64
C VAL A 71 3.03 -7.47 4.63
N HIS A 72 4.21 -6.88 4.39
CA HIS A 72 5.39 -7.07 5.24
C HIS A 72 5.62 -5.88 6.20
N PHE A 73 4.95 -4.76 5.94
CA PHE A 73 4.98 -3.61 6.83
C PHE A 73 3.59 -2.97 6.95
N ALA A 74 3.18 -2.66 8.19
CA ALA A 74 1.93 -1.97 8.48
C ALA A 74 2.14 -0.99 9.63
N ARG A 75 1.76 0.27 9.47
CA ARG A 75 1.84 1.27 10.55
C ARG A 75 0.59 2.11 10.62
N GLN A 76 0.13 2.37 11.85
CA GLN A 76 -0.90 3.38 12.08
C GLN A 76 -0.29 4.68 12.62
N ARG A 77 -0.91 5.79 12.26
CA ARG A 77 -0.71 7.11 12.89
C ARG A 77 -2.07 7.70 13.26
N PRO A 78 -2.22 8.25 14.47
CA PRO A 78 -3.43 8.99 14.79
C PRO A 78 -3.55 10.21 13.87
N LEU A 79 -4.77 10.56 13.49
CA LEU A 79 -5.11 11.84 12.87
C LEU A 79 -5.81 12.72 13.89
N PRO A 80 -5.89 14.05 13.64
CA PRO A 80 -6.80 14.91 14.40
C PRO A 80 -8.21 14.34 14.45
N GLU A 81 -8.98 14.78 15.43
CA GLU A 81 -10.37 14.37 15.57
C GLU A 81 -10.54 12.84 15.69
N GLY A 82 -9.57 12.13 16.25
CA GLY A 82 -9.67 10.70 16.59
C GLY A 82 -9.72 9.74 15.39
N GLY A 83 -9.48 10.22 14.17
CA GLY A 83 -9.24 9.36 13.02
C GLY A 83 -7.86 8.71 13.07
N ARG A 84 -7.54 7.92 12.03
CA ARG A 84 -6.20 7.35 11.87
C ARG A 84 -5.83 7.17 10.40
N ARG A 85 -4.52 7.20 10.15
CA ARG A 85 -3.92 6.86 8.86
C ARG A 85 -3.18 5.55 8.97
N LEU A 86 -3.44 4.63 8.05
CA LEU A 86 -2.73 3.35 7.93
C LEU A 86 -1.83 3.39 6.70
N PHE A 87 -0.62 2.86 6.85
CA PHE A 87 0.36 2.70 5.78
C PHE A 87 0.75 1.23 5.71
N LEU A 88 0.58 0.62 4.53
CA LEU A 88 0.87 -0.79 4.28
C LEU A 88 1.84 -0.89 3.10
N LEU A 89 2.79 -1.81 3.19
CA LEU A 89 3.77 -2.07 2.13
C LEU A 89 3.84 -3.57 1.83
N THR A 90 3.70 -3.91 0.55
CA THR A 90 3.95 -5.24 0.00
C THR A 90 5.24 -5.23 -0.82
N ASP A 91 5.91 -6.38 -0.92
CA ASP A 91 7.10 -6.63 -1.75
C ASP A 91 6.76 -7.17 -3.15
N ARG A 92 5.48 -7.12 -3.51
CA ARG A 92 4.95 -7.59 -4.78
C ARG A 92 4.05 -6.54 -5.41
N ARG A 93 4.12 -6.48 -6.73
CA ARG A 93 3.17 -5.73 -7.54
C ARG A 93 1.83 -6.46 -7.59
N ILE A 94 0.75 -5.69 -7.50
CA ILE A 94 -0.61 -6.19 -7.67
C ILE A 94 -1.00 -6.04 -9.14
N ASN A 95 -0.89 -7.14 -9.90
CA ASN A 95 -1.00 -7.16 -11.37
C ASN A 95 -2.44 -7.05 -11.92
N TYR A 96 -3.46 -7.03 -11.05
CA TYR A 96 -4.87 -7.03 -11.48
C TYR A 96 -5.25 -5.80 -12.33
N TRP A 97 -4.46 -4.72 -12.27
CA TRP A 97 -4.75 -3.45 -12.94
C TRP A 97 -3.99 -3.20 -14.25
N GLU A 98 -3.28 -4.21 -14.77
CA GLU A 98 -2.39 -4.07 -15.93
C GLU A 98 -3.05 -4.13 -17.32
N ALA A 99 -4.24 -3.59 -17.50
CA ALA A 99 -4.89 -3.64 -18.81
C ALA A 99 -4.54 -2.48 -19.77
N ALA A 100 -3.81 -1.44 -19.35
CA ALA A 100 -3.86 -0.16 -20.10
C ALA A 100 -2.55 0.55 -20.49
N SER A 101 -1.34 0.10 -20.12
CA SER A 101 -0.13 0.84 -20.52
C SER A 101 0.94 -0.06 -21.15
N GLY A 102 0.99 -0.06 -22.48
CA GLY A 102 2.20 -0.41 -23.21
C GLY A 102 3.26 0.66 -22.98
N SER A 103 4.03 0.55 -21.90
CA SER A 103 5.21 1.39 -21.67
C SER A 103 6.13 0.76 -20.62
N ARG A 104 7.29 0.34 -21.12
CA ARG A 104 8.56 -0.05 -20.46
C ARG A 104 8.45 -0.79 -19.13
N THR A 105 9.02 -1.99 -19.14
CA THR A 105 9.63 -2.71 -18.01
C THR A 105 10.11 -1.77 -16.92
N LEU A 106 9.22 -1.49 -15.97
CA LEU A 106 9.55 -0.80 -14.77
C LEU A 106 9.38 -1.85 -13.68
N ASP A 107 10.49 -2.44 -13.30
CA ASP A 107 10.61 -3.44 -12.23
C ASP A 107 10.33 -2.75 -10.90
N TYR A 108 9.06 -2.42 -10.64
CA TYR A 108 8.62 -1.80 -9.40
C TYR A 108 8.24 -2.89 -8.40
N PRO A 109 9.06 -3.12 -7.36
CA PRO A 109 8.93 -4.33 -6.57
C PRO A 109 8.03 -4.14 -5.34
N PHE A 110 7.27 -3.05 -5.24
CA PHE A 110 6.42 -2.83 -4.07
C PHE A 110 5.12 -2.08 -4.38
N THR A 111 4.09 -2.41 -3.61
CA THR A 111 2.81 -1.69 -3.61
C THR A 111 2.63 -1.01 -2.26
N LEU A 112 2.39 0.31 -2.28
CA LEU A 112 1.99 1.06 -1.09
C LEU A 112 0.47 1.17 -1.05
N ILE A 113 -0.10 0.91 0.12
CA ILE A 113 -1.49 1.25 0.41
C ILE A 113 -1.53 2.26 1.56
N GLN A 114 -2.22 3.37 1.34
CA GLN A 114 -2.54 4.35 2.38
C GLN A 114 -4.04 4.37 2.60
N LEU A 115 -4.48 4.18 3.85
CA LEU A 115 -5.88 4.35 4.25
C LEU A 115 -5.99 5.53 5.20
N GLN A 116 -7.01 6.35 5.03
CA GLN A 116 -7.38 7.41 5.95
C GLN A 116 -8.79 7.10 6.46
N LEU A 117 -8.89 6.89 7.77
CA LEU A 117 -10.09 6.45 8.45
C LEU A 117 -10.53 7.48 9.49
N ASP A 118 -11.83 7.64 9.65
CA ASP A 118 -12.46 8.39 10.72
C ASP A 118 -12.56 7.58 12.03
N ARG A 119 -13.22 8.15 13.04
CA ARG A 119 -13.48 7.49 14.34
C ARG A 119 -14.37 6.25 14.23
N SER A 120 -15.13 6.13 13.15
CA SER A 120 -16.06 5.04 12.87
C SER A 120 -15.43 3.95 11.98
N ASP A 121 -14.11 3.97 11.82
CA ASP A 121 -13.35 3.05 10.98
C ASP A 121 -13.77 3.06 9.50
N THR A 122 -14.31 4.19 9.03
CA THR A 122 -14.73 4.41 7.65
C THR A 122 -13.85 5.46 6.99
N GLY A 123 -13.66 5.38 5.67
CA GLY A 123 -12.99 6.44 4.94
C GLY A 123 -12.59 6.05 3.53
N VAL A 124 -11.40 6.53 3.15
CA VAL A 124 -10.87 6.42 1.79
C VAL A 124 -9.42 5.99 1.84
N GLY A 125 -8.92 5.53 0.72
CA GLY A 125 -7.52 5.18 0.59
C GLY A 125 -7.02 5.34 -0.83
N LYS A 126 -5.73 5.08 -0.97
CA LYS A 126 -5.04 5.06 -2.26
C LYS A 126 -4.09 3.87 -2.27
N LEU A 127 -4.03 3.21 -3.41
CA LEU A 127 -3.02 2.22 -3.73
C LEU A 127 -2.14 2.80 -4.83
N ASN A 128 -0.84 2.85 -4.56
CA ASN A 128 0.17 3.35 -5.49
C ASN A 128 1.19 2.23 -5.74
N ILE A 129 1.38 1.88 -7.00
CA ILE A 129 2.54 1.11 -7.43
C ILE A 129 3.69 2.11 -7.44
N ALA A 130 4.54 2.07 -6.42
CA ALA A 130 5.48 3.16 -6.21
C ALA A 130 6.64 3.05 -7.22
N ALA A 131 6.70 4.03 -8.11
CA ALA A 131 7.78 4.16 -9.09
C ALA A 131 9.10 4.62 -8.46
N LYS A 132 9.00 5.29 -7.31
CA LYS A 132 10.11 5.83 -6.53
C LYS A 132 9.63 6.15 -5.13
N ILE A 133 10.30 5.60 -4.13
CA ILE A 133 10.13 6.03 -2.73
C ILE A 133 11.19 7.11 -2.47
N THR A 134 10.78 8.32 -2.09
CA THR A 134 11.67 9.32 -1.50
C THR A 134 11.46 9.27 0.02
N GLY A 135 12.53 9.32 0.79
CA GLY A 135 12.47 9.27 2.26
C GLY A 135 12.74 10.65 2.85
N SER A 136 11.86 11.14 3.72
CA SER A 136 12.14 12.29 4.58
C SER A 136 12.87 11.82 5.86
N GLU A 137 13.61 12.72 6.52
CA GLU A 137 14.40 12.39 7.72
C GLU A 137 13.56 11.79 8.85
N ASP A 138 12.31 12.24 8.99
CA ASP A 138 11.38 11.83 10.04
C ASP A 138 10.42 10.72 9.65
N THR A 139 10.26 10.42 8.36
CA THR A 139 9.35 9.36 7.88
C THR A 139 9.83 8.67 6.61
N VAL A 140 10.33 7.43 6.71
CA VAL A 140 10.64 6.56 5.54
C VAL A 140 9.42 6.08 4.75
N ILE A 141 8.24 6.62 5.05
CA ILE A 141 7.04 6.45 4.24
C ILE A 141 6.25 7.77 4.27
N GLU A 142 6.93 8.89 4.08
CA GLU A 142 6.28 10.06 3.48
C GLU A 142 6.59 9.94 1.99
N ILE A 143 5.77 9.13 1.34
CA ILE A 143 5.83 8.94 -0.10
C ILE A 143 5.34 10.26 -0.67
N GLU A 144 6.31 11.12 -1.01
CA GLU A 144 6.01 12.32 -1.77
C GLU A 144 5.31 11.89 -3.05
N ASP A 145 4.22 12.61 -3.32
CA ASP A 145 3.34 12.44 -4.46
C ASP A 145 4.16 12.25 -5.74
N PHE A 146 4.11 11.04 -6.32
CA PHE A 146 4.64 10.78 -7.64
C PHE A 146 3.64 9.95 -8.46
N ALA A 147 2.96 10.67 -9.35
CA ALA A 147 2.66 10.44 -10.78
C ALA A 147 2.59 9.01 -11.37
N ALA A 148 2.35 7.94 -10.59
CA ALA A 148 1.91 6.66 -11.13
C ALA A 148 0.41 6.50 -10.85
N GLN A 149 -0.32 6.08 -11.89
CA GLN A 149 -1.76 5.93 -11.96
C GLN A 149 -2.40 5.46 -10.64
N PRO A 150 -2.98 6.34 -9.81
CA PRO A 150 -3.43 5.97 -8.48
C PRO A 150 -4.73 5.18 -8.58
N VAL A 151 -4.76 4.03 -7.91
CA VAL A 151 -6.01 3.29 -7.67
C VAL A 151 -6.64 3.89 -6.41
N GLN A 152 -7.83 4.46 -6.56
CA GLN A 152 -8.58 4.99 -5.41
C GLN A 152 -9.25 3.84 -4.67
N LEU A 153 -9.15 3.84 -3.34
CA LEU A 153 -9.89 2.91 -2.49
C LEU A 153 -11.06 3.68 -1.87
N ASN A 154 -12.25 3.45 -2.40
CA ASN A 154 -13.48 4.10 -1.95
C ASN A 154 -14.24 3.20 -0.97
N ASN A 155 -15.04 3.83 -0.11
CA ASN A 155 -15.84 3.17 0.92
C ASN A 155 -15.01 2.18 1.77
N VAL A 156 -13.82 2.59 2.17
CA VAL A 156 -12.99 1.78 3.07
C VAL A 156 -13.73 1.66 4.38
N HIS A 157 -13.98 0.44 4.84
CA HIS A 157 -14.59 0.21 6.14
C HIS A 157 -13.99 -1.01 6.81
N LYS A 158 -13.95 -1.00 8.15
CA LYS A 158 -13.56 -2.18 8.92
C LYS A 158 -14.69 -3.19 8.95
N VAL A 159 -14.43 -4.39 8.48
CA VAL A 159 -15.32 -5.54 8.66
C VAL A 159 -15.18 -6.00 10.11
N LYS A 160 -16.29 -6.06 10.84
CA LYS A 160 -16.29 -6.62 12.21
C LYS A 160 -16.04 -8.13 12.08
N SER A 161 -15.01 -8.61 12.78
CA SER A 161 -14.70 -10.03 12.94
C SER A 161 -15.51 -10.62 14.08
#